data_AF-A0A939FFN5-F1
#
_entry.id   AF-A0A939FFN5-F1
#
_cell.length_a   1.000
_cell.length_b   1.000
_cell.length_c   1.000
_cell.angle_alpha   90.00
_cell.angle_beta   90.00
_cell.angle_gamma   90.00
#
_symmetry.space_group_name_H-M   'P 1'
#
loop_
_entity.id
_entity.type
_entity.pdbx_description
1 polymer ?
#
loop_
_entity_poly.entity_id
_entity_poly.type
_entity_poly.pdbx_seq_one_letter_code
_entity_poly.pdbx_strand_id
1 'polypeptide(L)' 'GAGLRVVSLEHRGAYRVMEMGREYARDPLTLLALRLNGAVLTPDHGFPARIIAPNRPGVLQTKWVTRLEVL' A
#
# COMPACT_ATOMS: atom_id res chain seq x y z
N GLY A 1 16.59 7.21 5.43
CA GLY A 1 15.86 6.58 4.31
C GLY A 1 14.81 7.54 3.80
N ALA A 2 14.51 7.48 2.51
CA ALA A 2 13.48 8.29 1.85
C ALA A 2 12.06 7.84 2.22
N GLY A 3 11.10 8.78 2.11
CA GLY A 3 9.66 8.47 2.18
C GLY A 3 9.17 7.88 0.86
N LEU A 4 7.92 7.41 0.83
CA LEU A 4 7.29 6.91 -0.40
C LEU A 4 5.97 7.62 -0.67
N ARG A 5 5.71 7.95 -1.92
CA ARG A 5 4.35 8.22 -2.41
C ARG A 5 3.79 6.95 -3.04
N VAL A 6 2.62 6.54 -2.58
CA VAL A 6 1.91 5.35 -3.05
C VAL A 6 0.67 5.77 -3.81
N VAL A 7 0.52 5.27 -5.04
CA VAL A 7 -0.60 5.61 -5.92
C VAL A 7 -1.50 4.39 -6.10
N SER A 8 -2.81 4.60 -5.90
CA SER A 8 -3.87 3.59 -6.06
C SER A 8 -4.59 3.74 -7.42
N LEU A 9 -5.17 2.64 -7.92
CA LEU A 9 -6.09 2.63 -9.06
C LEU A 9 -7.40 3.37 -8.79
N GLU A 10 -7.72 3.67 -7.53
CA GLU A 10 -9.00 4.26 -7.17
C GLU A 10 -9.28 5.54 -8.00
N HIS A 11 -10.37 5.54 -8.77
CA HIS A 11 -10.67 6.60 -9.72
C HIS A 11 -11.12 7.91 -9.07
N ARG A 12 -11.57 7.88 -7.80
CA ARG A 12 -12.09 9.02 -7.03
C ARG A 12 -11.89 8.75 -5.54
N GLY A 13 -11.53 9.77 -4.76
CA GLY A 13 -11.39 9.64 -3.31
C GLY A 13 -10.07 10.20 -2.78
N ALA A 14 -10.03 10.44 -1.47
CA ALA A 14 -8.87 10.96 -0.76
C ALA A 14 -7.71 9.95 -0.67
N TYR A 15 -7.95 8.67 -0.98
CA TYR A 15 -6.98 7.58 -0.80
C TYR A 15 -6.29 7.17 -2.10
N ARG A 16 -6.49 7.92 -3.20
CA ARG A 16 -5.77 7.69 -4.46
C ARG A 16 -4.25 7.83 -4.28
N VAL A 17 -3.83 8.74 -3.41
CA VAL A 17 -2.43 8.99 -3.11
C VAL A 17 -2.25 8.94 -1.60
N MET A 18 -1.29 8.16 -1.15
CA MET A 18 -0.88 8.10 0.25
C MET A 18 0.62 8.40 0.33
N GLU A 19 1.00 9.37 1.15
CA GLU A 19 2.39 9.58 1.53
C GLU A 19 2.73 8.72 2.75
N MET A 20 3.75 7.89 2.59
CA MET A 20 4.26 7.00 3.62
C MET A 20 5.56 7.56 4.17
N GLY A 21 5.56 7.81 5.48
CA GLY A 21 6.77 8.20 6.19
C GLY A 21 7.87 7.15 6.09
N ARG A 22 9.11 7.61 6.17
CA ARG A 22 10.33 6.78 6.03
C ARG A 22 10.38 5.62 7.02
N GLU A 23 9.76 5.80 8.19
CA GLU A 23 9.69 4.82 9.27
C GLU A 23 8.95 3.57 8.81
N TYR A 24 7.83 3.72 8.10
CA TYR A 24 7.09 2.59 7.53
C TYR A 24 7.74 2.10 6.24
N ALA A 25 8.28 3.00 5.41
CA ALA A 25 8.94 2.63 4.15
C ALA A 25 10.17 1.75 4.33
N ARG A 26 10.80 1.81 5.51
CA ARG A 26 11.99 1.01 5.84
C ARG A 26 11.74 -0.06 6.89
N ASP A 27 10.52 -0.15 7.42
CA ASP A 27 10.16 -1.21 8.35
C ASP A 27 10.20 -2.56 7.62
N PRO A 28 10.98 -3.55 8.10
CA PRO A 28 11.08 -4.87 7.47
C PRO A 28 9.76 -5.65 7.44
N LEU A 29 8.77 -5.27 8.25
CA LEU A 29 7.44 -5.86 8.27
C LEU A 29 6.45 -5.15 7.33
N THR A 30 6.86 -4.05 6.68
CA THR A 30 6.04 -3.43 5.64
C THR A 30 6.14 -4.22 4.34
N LEU A 31 4.97 -4.61 3.81
CA LEU A 31 4.84 -5.42 2.62
C LEU A 31 4.07 -4.68 1.52
N LEU A 32 4.55 -4.82 0.29
CA LEU A 32 3.71 -4.75 -0.90
C LEU A 32 3.14 -6.15 -1.14
N ALA A 33 1.96 -6.43 -0.61
CA ALA A 33 1.33 -7.73 -0.71
C ALA A 33 0.67 -7.90 -2.08
N LEU A 34 0.96 -9.04 -2.74
CA LEU A 34 0.37 -9.47 -4.02
C LEU A 34 -0.57 -10.67 -3.86
N ARG A 35 -0.49 -11.34 -2.70
CA ARG A 35 -1.21 -12.57 -2.37
C ARG A 35 -1.74 -12.51 -0.94
N LEU A 36 -2.81 -13.23 -0.69
CA LEU A 36 -3.38 -13.47 0.64
C LEU A 36 -3.67 -14.97 0.78
N ASN A 37 -3.18 -15.59 1.84
CA ASN A 37 -3.37 -17.03 2.12
C ASN A 37 -3.00 -17.93 0.94
N GLY A 38 -1.89 -17.61 0.25
CA GLY A 38 -1.43 -18.37 -0.91
C GLY A 38 -2.21 -18.09 -2.21
N ALA A 39 -3.32 -17.37 -2.20
CA ALA A 39 -4.06 -16.98 -3.40
C ALA A 39 -3.69 -15.56 -3.87
N VAL A 40 -3.83 -15.27 -5.16
CA VAL A 40 -3.75 -13.89 -5.68
C VAL A 40 -4.83 -13.04 -5.03
N LEU A 41 -4.53 -11.77 -4.75
CA LEU A 41 -5.53 -10.85 -4.19
C LEU A 41 -6.79 -10.80 -5.09
N THR A 42 -7.96 -10.77 -4.47
CA THR A 42 -9.19 -10.40 -5.16
C THR A 42 -9.27 -8.88 -5.31
N PRO A 43 -10.16 -8.35 -6.18
CA PRO A 43 -10.40 -6.91 -6.25
C PRO A 43 -10.71 -6.29 -4.88
N ASP A 44 -11.60 -6.88 -4.08
CA ASP A 44 -11.95 -6.35 -2.75
C ASP A 44 -10.77 -6.38 -1.76
N HIS A 45 -9.86 -7.33 -1.93
CA HIS A 45 -8.64 -7.41 -1.14
C HIS A 45 -7.51 -6.52 -1.65
N GLY A 46 -7.65 -5.88 -2.82
CA GLY A 46 -6.73 -4.87 -3.31
C GLY A 46 -5.89 -5.28 -4.52
N PHE A 47 -6.34 -6.24 -5.35
CA PHE A 47 -5.65 -6.58 -6.59
C PHE A 47 -5.34 -5.33 -7.45
N PRO A 48 -4.13 -5.16 -8.02
CA PRO A 48 -3.06 -6.15 -8.13
C PRO A 48 -2.14 -6.22 -6.90
N ALA A 49 -2.12 -5.18 -6.07
CA ALA A 49 -1.21 -5.07 -4.94
C ALA A 49 -1.77 -4.16 -3.83
N ARG A 50 -1.36 -4.38 -2.58
CA ARG A 50 -1.70 -3.50 -1.46
C ARG A 50 -0.54 -3.29 -0.51
N ILE A 51 -0.56 -2.17 0.21
CA ILE A 51 0.34 -1.95 1.36
C ILE A 51 -0.23 -2.65 2.60
N ILE A 52 0.65 -3.34 3.32
CA ILE A 52 0.44 -3.81 4.69
C ILE A 52 1.65 -3.34 5.50
N ALA A 53 1.44 -2.45 6.47
CA ALA A 53 2.50 -1.97 7.35
C ALA A 53 2.05 -2.06 8.82
N PRO A 54 2.92 -2.48 9.75
CA PRO A 54 2.56 -2.65 11.15
C PRO A 54 2.15 -1.32 11.79
N ASN A 55 1.28 -1.38 12.81
CA ASN A 55 0.84 -0.24 13.62
C ASN A 55 0.22 0.94 12.84
N ARG A 56 -0.19 0.74 11.58
CA ARG A 56 -0.95 1.75 10.82
C ARG A 56 -2.46 1.49 10.91
N PRO A 57 -3.29 2.55 11.04
CA PRO A 57 -4.74 2.44 10.91
C PRO A 57 -5.14 1.70 9.63
N GLY A 58 -6.16 0.83 9.72
CA GLY A 58 -6.58 -0.01 8.59
C GLY A 58 -6.93 0.76 7.32
N VAL A 59 -7.43 1.99 7.46
CA VAL A 59 -7.75 2.90 6.34
C VAL A 59 -6.50 3.35 5.56
N LEU A 60 -5.32 3.32 6.18
CA LEU A 60 -4.04 3.68 5.56
C LEU A 60 -3.29 2.46 4.99
N GLN A 61 -3.92 1.29 4.95
CA GLN A 61 -3.40 0.07 4.31
C GLN A 61 -3.82 0.05 2.84
N THR A 62 -3.28 1.00 2.06
CA THR A 62 -3.71 1.33 0.69
C THR A 62 -3.87 0.11 -0.20
N LYS A 63 -5.05 -0.03 -0.81
CA LYS A 63 -5.38 -1.09 -1.77
C LYS A 63 -5.13 -0.62 -3.22
N TRP A 64 -5.08 -1.59 -4.13
CA TRP A 64 -5.02 -1.37 -5.58
C TRP A 64 -3.81 -0.52 -6.02
N VAL A 65 -2.65 -0.75 -5.40
CA VAL A 65 -1.42 -0.01 -5.65
C VAL A 65 -0.93 -0.24 -7.09
N THR A 66 -0.61 0.84 -7.80
CA THR A 66 -0.06 0.83 -9.17
C THR A 66 1.33 1.39 -9.26
N ARG A 67 1.69 2.29 -8.36
CA ARG A 67 2.97 3.01 -8.41
C ARG A 67 3.47 3.32 -7.01
N LEU A 68 4.78 3.16 -6.85
CA LEU A 68 5.54 3.60 -5.69
C LEU A 68 6.60 4.57 -6.19
N GLU A 69 6.66 5.76 -5.59
CA GLU A 69 7.63 6.80 -5.93
C GLU A 69 8.44 7.12 -4.68
N VAL A 70 9.77 7.20 -4.83
CA VAL A 70 10.67 7.60 -3.75
C VAL A 70 10.66 9.12 -3.65
N LEU A 71 10.50 9.65 -2.43
CA LEU A 71 10.49 11.09 -2.12
C LEU A 71 11.82 11.58 -1.56
#